data_AF-A0A3C0THI0-F1
#
_entry.id   AF-A0A3C0THI0-F1
#
_cell.length_a   1.000
_cell.length_b   1.000
_cell.length_c   1.000
_cell.angle_alpha   90.00
_cell.angle_beta   90.00
_cell.angle_gamma   90.00
#
_symmetry.space_group_name_H-M   'P 1'
#
loop_
_entity.id
_entity.type
_entity.pdbx_description
1 polymer ?
#
loop_
_entity_poly.entity_id
_entity_poly.type
_entity_poly.pdbx_seq_one_letter_code
_entity_poly.pdbx_strand_id
1 'polypeptide(L)'
;MDGNGKVLFTTTTTRESHDDGYVSETVRISYTEGGYSERKTENKPNGTTVCTETESFADGSYTTVKKTVKSDGETTIKTTEKTGNKTQTRAYRVSAYREVRLIKKGTKVSSGAVTIPKSVLSDGARYRVTSIAKNAFKGNKKIKLVTILADRLSFVGKNAFKGISPKARIMISGNKKQFRDTVKRIKKSGIGKKVRFIRIR
;
A
#
# COMPACT_ATOMS: atom_id res chain seq x y z
N MET A 1 6.85 3.97 28.42
CA MET A 1 5.66 3.73 27.58
C MET A 1 5.85 4.50 26.30
N ASP A 2 5.56 3.92 25.13
CA ASP A 2 5.47 4.71 23.89
C ASP A 2 4.20 5.60 23.92
N GLY A 3 4.07 6.54 22.97
CA GLY A 3 2.89 7.41 22.86
C GLY A 3 1.56 6.68 22.59
N ASN A 4 1.56 5.34 22.51
CA ASN A 4 0.39 4.48 22.35
C ASN A 4 0.15 3.55 23.55
N GLY A 5 0.89 3.71 24.67
CA GLY A 5 0.71 2.96 25.90
C GLY A 5 1.41 1.59 25.95
N LYS A 6 2.23 1.24 24.96
CA LYS A 6 2.99 -0.03 24.97
C LYS A 6 4.25 0.09 25.83
N VAL A 7 4.55 -0.97 26.58
CA VAL A 7 5.77 -1.06 27.39
C VAL A 7 6.92 -1.59 26.53
N LEU A 8 7.98 -0.78 26.45
CA LEU A 8 9.20 -1.12 25.74
C LEU A 8 9.93 -2.24 26.48
N PHE A 9 10.39 -3.27 25.75
CA PHE A 9 11.22 -4.34 26.29
C PHE A 9 12.68 -4.13 25.92
N THR A 10 12.99 -4.07 24.62
CA THR A 10 14.36 -3.91 24.11
C THR A 10 14.40 -3.06 22.86
N THR A 11 15.53 -2.38 22.66
CA THR A 11 15.88 -1.71 21.40
C THR A 11 17.20 -2.28 20.90
N THR A 12 17.26 -2.64 19.62
CA THR A 12 18.46 -3.16 18.97
C THR A 12 18.75 -2.36 17.71
N THR A 13 20.01 -1.94 17.56
CA THR A 13 20.52 -1.31 16.34
C THR A 13 21.61 -2.18 15.75
N THR A 14 21.44 -2.59 14.49
CA THR A 14 22.41 -3.39 13.74
C THR A 14 22.85 -2.63 12.51
N ARG A 15 24.15 -2.58 12.25
CA ARG A 15 24.73 -2.00 11.04
C ARG A 15 25.57 -3.04 10.32
N GLU A 16 25.35 -3.17 9.02
CA GLU A 16 26.07 -4.09 8.14
C GLU A 16 26.69 -3.29 6.99
N SER A 17 27.93 -3.64 6.63
CA SER A 17 28.64 -3.08 5.48
C SER A 17 29.40 -4.18 4.76
N HIS A 18 29.39 -4.15 3.43
CA HIS A 18 30.14 -5.08 2.59
C HIS A 18 31.10 -4.32 1.67
N ASP A 19 32.13 -5.01 1.18
CA ASP A 19 33.16 -4.44 0.29
C ASP A 19 32.61 -3.97 -1.07
N ASP A 20 31.45 -4.49 -1.48
CA ASP A 20 30.77 -4.07 -2.71
C ASP A 20 30.09 -2.69 -2.60
N GLY A 21 30.14 -2.05 -1.43
CA GLY A 21 29.50 -0.76 -1.15
C GLY A 21 28.06 -0.88 -0.64
N TYR A 22 27.55 -2.08 -0.37
CA TYR A 22 26.28 -2.27 0.34
C TYR A 22 26.41 -1.83 1.79
N VAL A 23 25.44 -1.04 2.25
CA VAL A 23 25.31 -0.64 3.66
C VAL A 23 23.87 -0.81 4.09
N SER A 24 23.63 -1.40 5.25
CA SER A 24 22.31 -1.41 5.88
C SER A 24 22.36 -1.04 7.35
N GLU A 25 21.29 -0.40 7.82
CA GLU A 25 21.07 -0.09 9.22
C GLU A 25 19.66 -0.53 9.58
N THR A 26 19.53 -1.25 10.69
CA THR A 26 18.25 -1.76 11.19
C THR A 26 18.09 -1.33 12.64
N VAL A 27 17.00 -0.61 12.94
CA VAL A 27 16.57 -0.28 14.29
C VAL A 27 15.30 -1.06 14.58
N ARG A 28 15.32 -1.87 15.63
CA ARG A 28 14.17 -2.68 16.07
C ARG A 28 13.84 -2.40 17.53
N ILE A 29 12.57 -2.15 17.80
CA ILE A 29 12.00 -1.97 19.13
C ILE A 29 11.03 -3.13 19.36
N SER A 30 11.28 -3.93 20.40
CA SER A 30 10.41 -5.04 20.79
C SER A 30 9.63 -4.69 22.06
N TYR A 31 8.39 -5.18 22.15
CA TYR A 31 7.47 -4.83 23.25
C TYR A 31 7.21 -6.02 24.16
N THR A 32 6.95 -5.76 25.44
CA THR A 32 6.73 -6.82 26.45
C THR A 32 5.48 -7.65 26.16
N GLU A 33 4.45 -7.04 25.56
CA GLU A 33 3.20 -7.69 25.17
C GLU A 33 3.33 -8.52 23.87
N GLY A 34 4.52 -8.53 23.25
CA GLY A 34 4.79 -9.16 21.97
C GLY A 34 4.65 -8.21 20.77
N GLY A 35 5.19 -8.64 19.64
CA GLY A 35 5.35 -7.79 18.44
C GLY A 35 6.56 -6.87 18.51
N TYR A 36 6.77 -6.10 17.45
CA TYR A 36 7.92 -5.20 17.28
C TYR A 36 7.65 -4.12 16.22
N SER A 37 8.32 -2.99 16.38
CA SER A 37 8.48 -1.97 15.34
C SER A 37 9.91 -2.03 14.81
N GLU A 38 10.09 -2.04 13.48
CA GLU A 38 11.40 -2.13 12.85
C GLU A 38 11.51 -1.16 11.70
N ARG A 39 12.63 -0.44 11.62
CA ARG A 39 13.02 0.37 10.48
C ARG A 39 14.36 -0.14 9.95
N LYS A 40 14.37 -0.60 8.71
CA LYS A 40 15.58 -0.98 7.98
C LYS A 40 15.83 -0.04 6.81
N THR A 41 16.99 0.59 6.77
CA THR A 41 17.50 1.36 5.63
C THR A 41 18.59 0.56 4.94
N GLU A 42 18.61 0.58 3.61
CA GLU A 42 19.62 -0.09 2.79
C GLU A 42 20.07 0.87 1.69
N ASN A 43 21.38 1.05 1.55
CA ASN A 43 22.02 1.71 0.42
C ASN A 43 22.70 0.61 -0.40
N LYS A 44 22.25 0.44 -1.65
CA LYS A 44 22.76 -0.60 -2.54
C LYS A 44 23.87 -0.06 -3.44
N PRO A 45 24.82 -0.89 -3.87
CA PRO A 45 25.92 -0.49 -4.76
C PRO A 45 25.46 0.18 -6.07
N ASN A 46 24.29 -0.23 -6.57
CA ASN A 46 23.70 0.34 -7.79
C ASN A 46 23.02 1.72 -7.60
N GLY A 47 23.25 2.39 -6.47
CA GLY A 47 22.66 3.68 -6.10
C GLY A 47 21.18 3.61 -5.71
N THR A 48 20.60 2.42 -5.53
CA THR A 48 19.23 2.26 -5.03
C THR A 48 19.22 2.35 -3.51
N THR A 49 18.35 3.19 -2.96
CA THR A 49 18.08 3.23 -1.52
C THR A 49 16.73 2.60 -1.21
N VAL A 50 16.65 1.88 -0.09
CA VAL A 50 15.46 1.21 0.37
C VAL A 50 15.23 1.56 1.84
N CYS A 51 14.00 1.94 2.19
CA CYS A 51 13.58 2.05 3.58
C CYS A 51 12.37 1.14 3.79
N THR A 52 12.45 0.23 4.74
CA THR A 52 11.38 -0.69 5.12
C THR A 52 10.99 -0.44 6.56
N GLU A 53 9.75 -0.05 6.78
CA GLU A 53 9.13 0.14 8.10
C GLU A 53 8.16 -1.02 8.32
N THR A 54 8.31 -1.74 9.43
CA THR A 54 7.47 -2.89 9.81
C THR A 54 6.89 -2.67 11.19
N GLU A 55 5.58 -2.84 11.31
CA GLU A 55 4.88 -2.92 12.59
C GLU A 55 4.25 -4.31 12.69
N SER A 56 4.63 -5.07 13.70
CA SER A 56 4.10 -6.41 13.96
C SER A 56 3.43 -6.49 15.32
N PHE A 57 2.52 -7.46 15.45
CA PHE A 57 1.70 -7.65 16.63
C PHE A 57 1.81 -9.09 17.14
N ALA A 58 1.46 -9.30 18.41
CA ALA A 58 1.57 -10.61 19.07
C ALA A 58 0.73 -11.71 18.40
N ASP A 59 -0.35 -11.36 17.71
CA ASP A 59 -1.21 -12.29 16.95
C ASP A 59 -0.59 -12.72 15.60
N GLY A 60 0.64 -12.29 15.31
CA GLY A 60 1.35 -12.54 14.04
C GLY A 60 0.85 -11.70 12.87
N SER A 61 -0.08 -10.76 13.10
CA SER A 61 -0.41 -9.73 12.12
C SER A 61 0.74 -8.74 11.98
N TYR A 62 0.84 -8.13 10.81
CA TYR A 62 1.84 -7.11 10.56
C TYR A 62 1.43 -6.17 9.44
N THR A 63 2.03 -4.98 9.46
CA THR A 63 2.05 -4.06 8.34
C THR A 63 3.49 -3.76 7.96
N THR A 64 3.77 -3.69 6.66
CA THR A 64 5.06 -3.22 6.15
C THR A 64 4.86 -2.12 5.13
N VAL A 65 5.74 -1.12 5.18
CA VAL A 65 5.87 -0.07 4.17
C VAL A 65 7.30 -0.08 3.66
N LYS A 66 7.47 -0.41 2.38
CA LYS A 66 8.77 -0.43 1.70
C LYS A 66 8.84 0.69 0.67
N LYS A 67 9.63 1.72 0.95
CA LYS A 67 10.03 2.76 -0.01
C LYS A 67 11.28 2.31 -0.73
N THR A 68 11.34 2.54 -2.03
CA THR A 68 12.52 2.28 -2.85
C THR A 68 12.73 3.47 -3.77
N VAL A 69 13.88 4.10 -3.66
CA VAL A 69 14.33 5.18 -4.55
C VAL A 69 15.48 4.61 -5.37
N LYS A 70 15.32 4.56 -6.69
CA LYS A 70 16.39 4.13 -7.60
C LYS A 70 17.35 5.29 -7.89
N SER A 71 18.49 4.96 -8.48
CA SER A 71 19.47 5.94 -8.96
C SER A 71 18.92 6.91 -10.00
N ASP A 72 17.91 6.50 -10.79
CA ASP A 72 17.20 7.36 -11.75
C ASP A 72 16.14 8.29 -11.11
N GLY A 73 16.04 8.28 -9.77
CA GLY A 73 15.05 9.04 -9.00
C GLY A 73 13.65 8.41 -8.98
N GLU A 74 13.40 7.30 -9.68
CA GLU A 74 12.11 6.60 -9.61
C GLU A 74 11.86 6.10 -8.20
N THR A 75 10.80 6.63 -7.58
CA THR A 75 10.38 6.22 -6.23
C THR A 75 9.14 5.33 -6.30
N THR A 76 9.23 4.16 -5.65
CA THR A 76 8.09 3.26 -5.43
C THR A 76 7.86 3.04 -3.95
N ILE A 77 6.60 2.82 -3.59
CA ILE A 77 6.19 2.50 -2.21
C ILE A 77 5.35 1.23 -2.28
N LYS A 78 5.64 0.23 -1.46
CA LYS A 78 4.85 -0.99 -1.34
C LYS A 78 4.35 -1.13 0.08
N THR A 79 3.05 -1.24 0.24
CA THR A 79 2.42 -1.53 1.53
C THR A 79 1.97 -2.98 1.55
N THR A 80 2.27 -3.73 2.60
CA THR A 80 1.73 -5.08 2.83
C THR A 80 1.05 -5.10 4.19
N GLU A 81 -0.14 -5.69 4.25
CA GLU A 81 -0.86 -5.91 5.50
C GLU A 81 -1.24 -7.39 5.56
N LYS A 82 -0.92 -8.04 6.69
CA LYS A 82 -1.30 -9.41 6.99
C LYS A 82 -2.16 -9.44 8.26
N THR A 83 -3.27 -10.16 8.22
CA THR A 83 -4.12 -10.45 9.37
C THR A 83 -4.59 -11.89 9.26
N GLY A 84 -4.13 -12.76 10.17
CA GLY A 84 -4.25 -14.21 10.02
C GLY A 84 -3.70 -14.68 8.65
N ASN A 85 -4.48 -15.47 7.93
CA ASN A 85 -4.11 -16.00 6.60
C ASN A 85 -4.37 -15.02 5.43
N LYS A 86 -4.87 -13.82 5.71
CA LYS A 86 -5.21 -12.81 4.70
C LYS A 86 -4.02 -11.88 4.50
N THR A 87 -3.65 -11.64 3.25
CA THR A 87 -2.59 -10.69 2.90
C THR A 87 -3.04 -9.80 1.74
N GLN A 88 -2.77 -8.50 1.88
CA GLN A 88 -2.91 -7.56 0.79
C GLN A 88 -1.63 -6.75 0.62
N THR A 89 -1.11 -6.74 -0.60
CA THR A 89 0.01 -5.91 -1.01
C THR A 89 -0.46 -4.93 -2.06
N ARG A 90 -0.17 -3.65 -1.84
CA ARG A 90 -0.43 -2.56 -2.79
C ARG A 90 0.88 -1.89 -3.11
N ALA A 91 1.18 -1.78 -4.39
CA ALA A 91 2.36 -1.10 -4.87
C ALA A 91 1.98 0.23 -5.52
N TYR A 92 2.79 1.24 -5.28
CA TYR A 92 2.59 2.61 -5.70
C TYR A 92 3.87 3.12 -6.37
N ARG A 93 3.70 4.02 -7.34
CA ARG A 93 4.78 4.85 -7.88
C ARG A 93 4.48 6.30 -7.52
N VAL A 94 5.48 7.02 -7.03
CA VAL A 94 5.39 8.48 -6.83
C VAL A 94 5.27 9.13 -8.20
N SER A 95 4.20 9.91 -8.40
CA SER A 95 3.87 10.51 -9.69
C SER A 95 3.97 12.02 -9.73
N ALA A 96 3.95 12.66 -8.56
CA ALA A 96 4.18 14.09 -8.36
C ALA A 96 4.54 14.33 -6.87
N TYR A 97 4.80 15.57 -6.50
CA TYR A 97 5.06 15.94 -5.10
C TYR A 97 3.93 15.44 -4.18
N ARG A 98 4.28 14.54 -3.26
CA ARG A 98 3.35 13.93 -2.30
C ARG A 98 2.12 13.26 -2.96
N GLU A 99 2.24 12.80 -4.20
CA GLU A 99 1.18 12.05 -4.88
C GLU A 99 1.68 10.70 -5.40
N VAL A 100 0.82 9.69 -5.30
CA VAL A 100 1.10 8.34 -5.76
C VAL A 100 0.02 7.77 -6.65
N ARG A 101 0.47 6.97 -7.63
CA ARG A 101 -0.34 6.11 -8.47
C ARG A 101 -0.21 4.66 -8.02
N LEU A 102 -1.33 3.99 -7.74
CA LEU A 102 -1.36 2.54 -7.54
C LEU A 102 -1.00 1.82 -8.84
N ILE A 103 -0.01 0.92 -8.81
CA ILE A 103 0.52 0.20 -9.99
C ILE A 103 0.19 -1.29 -9.96
N LYS A 104 0.20 -1.94 -11.12
CA LYS A 104 -0.01 -3.41 -11.22
C LYS A 104 1.16 -4.20 -10.63
N LYS A 105 2.39 -3.87 -11.04
CA LYS A 105 3.59 -4.61 -10.65
C LYS A 105 3.77 -4.51 -9.13
N GLY A 106 3.74 -5.65 -8.45
CA GLY A 106 3.87 -5.72 -7.00
C GLY A 106 2.56 -5.63 -6.22
N THR A 107 1.42 -5.27 -6.85
CA THR A 107 0.11 -5.33 -6.20
C THR A 107 -0.43 -6.76 -6.25
N LYS A 108 -0.74 -7.33 -5.08
CA LYS A 108 -1.24 -8.70 -4.91
C LYS A 108 -2.31 -8.72 -3.81
N VAL A 109 -3.45 -9.36 -4.07
CA VAL A 109 -4.54 -9.44 -3.08
C VAL A 109 -4.97 -10.89 -2.96
N SER A 110 -4.76 -11.50 -1.79
CA SER A 110 -5.22 -12.86 -1.46
C SER A 110 -6.54 -12.88 -0.68
N SER A 111 -6.87 -11.77 0.00
CA SER A 111 -7.97 -11.63 0.96
C SER A 111 -9.37 -11.43 0.36
N GLY A 112 -9.49 -11.34 -0.97
CA GLY A 112 -10.75 -11.07 -1.69
C GLY A 112 -11.37 -9.69 -1.45
N ALA A 113 -10.82 -8.90 -0.53
CA ALA A 113 -11.12 -7.50 -0.30
C ALA A 113 -9.84 -6.66 -0.51
N VAL A 114 -9.97 -5.48 -1.10
CA VAL A 114 -8.84 -4.56 -1.24
C VAL A 114 -9.28 -3.15 -0.87
N THR A 115 -8.51 -2.51 0.01
CA THR A 115 -8.70 -1.11 0.38
C THR A 115 -7.69 -0.23 -0.36
N ILE A 116 -8.16 0.79 -1.04
CA ILE A 116 -7.35 1.86 -1.64
C ILE A 116 -7.44 3.05 -0.67
N PRO A 117 -6.40 3.31 0.14
CA PRO A 117 -6.45 4.33 1.19
C PRO A 117 -6.44 5.74 0.59
N LYS A 118 -6.75 6.74 1.42
CA LYS A 118 -6.63 8.16 1.06
C LYS A 118 -5.18 8.57 0.83
N SER A 119 -4.29 8.10 1.69
CA SER A 119 -2.87 8.36 1.63
C SER A 119 -2.07 7.17 2.15
N VAL A 120 -0.80 7.09 1.77
CA VAL A 120 0.20 6.20 2.36
C VAL A 120 1.24 7.06 3.07
N LEU A 121 1.57 6.70 4.31
CA LEU A 121 2.70 7.26 5.05
C LEU A 121 3.92 6.40 4.73
N SER A 122 5.06 7.02 4.47
CA SER A 122 6.31 6.33 4.30
C SER A 122 7.45 7.27 4.61
N ASP A 123 8.36 6.85 5.49
CA ASP A 123 9.57 7.60 5.82
C ASP A 123 9.23 9.05 6.24
N GLY A 124 8.28 9.18 7.17
CA GLY A 124 7.76 10.45 7.68
C GLY A 124 6.92 11.29 6.70
N ALA A 125 6.89 10.94 5.41
CA ALA A 125 6.18 11.69 4.38
C ALA A 125 4.82 11.07 4.03
N ARG A 126 3.79 11.92 3.94
CA ARG A 126 2.43 11.50 3.55
C ARG A 126 2.20 11.71 2.05
N TYR A 127 1.82 10.64 1.35
CA TYR A 127 1.53 10.66 -0.08
C TYR A 127 0.06 10.39 -0.35
N ARG A 128 -0.63 11.29 -1.06
CA ARG A 128 -2.02 11.11 -1.45
C ARG A 128 -2.15 10.14 -2.61
N VAL A 129 -3.10 9.21 -2.52
CA VAL A 129 -3.42 8.30 -3.63
C VAL A 129 -4.34 9.03 -4.61
N THR A 130 -3.84 9.34 -5.80
CA THR A 130 -4.59 10.13 -6.80
C THR A 130 -4.97 9.34 -8.04
N SER A 131 -4.29 8.21 -8.30
CA SER A 131 -4.48 7.44 -9.52
C SER A 131 -4.42 5.93 -9.32
N ILE A 132 -5.16 5.20 -10.16
CA ILE A 132 -5.05 3.75 -10.32
C ILE A 132 -4.55 3.45 -11.73
N ALA A 133 -3.45 2.71 -11.87
CA ALA A 133 -2.83 2.44 -13.15
C ALA A 133 -3.65 1.48 -14.04
N LYS A 134 -3.30 1.47 -15.33
CA LYS A 134 -3.79 0.50 -16.30
C LYS A 134 -3.56 -0.92 -15.77
N ASN A 135 -4.56 -1.78 -15.91
CA ASN A 135 -4.50 -3.19 -15.51
C ASN A 135 -4.22 -3.47 -14.01
N ALA A 136 -4.30 -2.49 -13.10
CA ALA A 136 -3.88 -2.64 -11.69
C ALA A 136 -4.42 -3.91 -11.00
N PHE A 137 -5.69 -4.26 -11.25
CA PHE A 137 -6.37 -5.45 -10.73
C PHE A 137 -6.89 -6.38 -11.83
N LYS A 138 -6.35 -6.28 -13.06
CA LYS A 138 -6.86 -7.04 -14.21
C LYS A 138 -6.78 -8.55 -13.95
N GLY A 139 -7.91 -9.24 -14.14
CA GLY A 139 -8.03 -10.69 -14.07
C GLY A 139 -8.12 -11.28 -12.65
N ASN A 140 -8.09 -10.44 -11.61
CA ASN A 140 -8.14 -10.94 -10.24
C ASN A 140 -9.58 -11.25 -9.82
N LYS A 141 -10.04 -12.47 -10.15
CA LYS A 141 -11.38 -12.98 -9.82
C LYS A 141 -11.65 -13.13 -8.32
N LYS A 142 -10.61 -13.17 -7.48
CA LYS A 142 -10.75 -13.29 -6.02
C LYS A 142 -11.30 -12.00 -5.39
N ILE A 143 -11.09 -10.84 -6.03
CA ILE A 143 -11.59 -9.55 -5.55
C ILE A 143 -13.11 -9.49 -5.65
N LYS A 144 -13.77 -9.52 -4.49
CA LYS A 144 -15.21 -9.39 -4.25
C LYS A 144 -15.58 -8.05 -3.62
N LEU A 145 -14.63 -7.38 -2.97
CA LEU A 145 -14.82 -6.06 -2.36
C LEU A 145 -13.65 -5.14 -2.70
N VAL A 146 -13.97 -3.94 -3.16
CA VAL A 146 -12.99 -2.84 -3.30
C VAL A 146 -13.51 -1.67 -2.49
N THR A 147 -12.73 -1.20 -1.53
CA THR A 147 -13.04 0.00 -0.74
C THR A 147 -12.11 1.12 -1.18
N ILE A 148 -12.65 2.23 -1.65
CA ILE A 148 -11.89 3.39 -2.12
C ILE A 148 -12.11 4.54 -1.15
N LEU A 149 -11.07 4.87 -0.39
CA LEU A 149 -11.04 5.98 0.56
C LEU A 149 -10.38 7.24 -0.01
N ALA A 150 -9.79 7.15 -1.19
CA ALA A 150 -9.20 8.28 -1.91
C ALA A 150 -10.28 9.33 -2.26
N ASP A 151 -10.13 10.53 -1.70
CA ASP A 151 -11.07 11.64 -1.84
C ASP A 151 -10.85 12.48 -3.12
N ARG A 152 -9.66 12.40 -3.71
CA ARG A 152 -9.28 13.09 -4.96
C ARG A 152 -8.73 12.14 -6.01
N LEU A 153 -9.44 11.03 -6.25
CA LEU A 153 -9.07 10.08 -7.30
C LEU A 153 -9.33 10.68 -8.70
N SER A 154 -8.28 11.18 -9.34
CA SER A 154 -8.33 11.90 -10.63
C SER A 154 -8.27 10.96 -11.83
N PHE A 155 -7.69 9.76 -11.70
CA PHE A 155 -7.51 8.86 -12.83
C PHE A 155 -7.66 7.38 -12.48
N VAL A 156 -8.35 6.64 -13.36
CA VAL A 156 -8.43 5.17 -13.31
C VAL A 156 -8.09 4.65 -14.71
N GLY A 157 -6.99 3.91 -14.82
CA GLY A 157 -6.47 3.43 -16.08
C GLY A 157 -7.38 2.39 -16.74
N LYS A 158 -7.28 2.28 -18.07
CA LYS A 158 -7.98 1.26 -18.86
C LYS A 158 -7.73 -0.13 -18.29
N ASN A 159 -8.75 -0.97 -18.24
CA ASN A 159 -8.70 -2.33 -17.72
C ASN A 159 -8.27 -2.46 -16.25
N ALA A 160 -8.23 -1.38 -15.45
CA ALA A 160 -7.81 -1.45 -14.05
C ALA A 160 -8.58 -2.51 -13.25
N PHE A 161 -9.89 -2.62 -13.50
CA PHE A 161 -10.78 -3.58 -12.83
C PHE A 161 -11.36 -4.63 -13.79
N LYS A 162 -10.77 -4.82 -14.98
CA LYS A 162 -11.28 -5.80 -15.95
C LYS A 162 -11.06 -7.22 -15.44
N GLY A 163 -12.13 -8.01 -15.35
CA GLY A 163 -12.06 -9.42 -14.97
C GLY A 163 -11.95 -9.68 -13.45
N ILE A 164 -12.33 -8.73 -12.60
CA ILE A 164 -12.62 -9.00 -11.18
C ILE A 164 -13.93 -9.80 -11.04
N SER A 165 -14.31 -10.20 -9.81
CA SER A 165 -15.55 -10.94 -9.58
C SER A 165 -16.78 -10.21 -10.16
N PRO A 166 -17.65 -10.88 -10.95
CA PRO A 166 -18.84 -10.25 -11.53
C PRO A 166 -19.81 -9.67 -10.50
N LYS A 167 -19.83 -10.23 -9.29
CA LYS A 167 -20.67 -9.81 -8.16
C LYS A 167 -19.90 -8.92 -7.16
N ALA A 168 -18.76 -8.36 -7.56
CA ALA A 168 -17.99 -7.50 -6.66
C ALA A 168 -18.80 -6.27 -6.21
N ARG A 169 -18.50 -5.80 -5.01
CA ARG A 169 -18.97 -4.53 -4.46
C ARG A 169 -17.84 -3.51 -4.48
N ILE A 170 -18.11 -2.31 -4.97
CA ILE A 170 -17.18 -1.17 -4.94
C ILE A 170 -17.76 -0.15 -3.96
N MET A 171 -17.14 -0.03 -2.80
CA MET A 171 -17.47 0.96 -1.78
C MET A 171 -16.59 2.19 -1.99
N ILE A 172 -17.19 3.37 -2.08
CA ILE A 172 -16.48 4.62 -2.37
C ILE A 172 -16.84 5.63 -1.29
N SER A 173 -15.83 6.16 -0.60
CA SER A 173 -15.98 7.27 0.34
C SER A 173 -16.04 8.61 -0.39
N GLY A 174 -16.68 9.59 0.24
CA GLY A 174 -16.79 10.95 -0.25
C GLY A 174 -18.22 11.38 -0.57
N ASN A 175 -18.35 12.64 -0.94
CA ASN A 175 -19.63 13.26 -1.23
C ASN A 175 -20.27 12.72 -2.52
N LYS A 176 -21.53 13.13 -2.79
CA LYS A 176 -22.31 12.66 -3.94
C LYS A 176 -21.60 12.89 -5.27
N LYS A 177 -20.87 14.00 -5.42
CA LYS A 177 -20.11 14.32 -6.64
C LYS A 177 -18.91 13.40 -6.82
N GLN A 178 -18.08 13.27 -5.78
CA GLN A 178 -16.91 12.38 -5.78
C GLN A 178 -17.30 10.93 -6.09
N PHE A 179 -18.40 10.46 -5.49
CA PHE A 179 -18.96 9.14 -5.77
C PHE A 179 -19.27 8.96 -7.26
N ARG A 180 -20.07 9.86 -7.85
CA ARG A 180 -20.46 9.77 -9.27
C ARG A 180 -19.26 9.83 -10.21
N ASP A 181 -18.32 10.74 -9.95
CA ASP A 181 -17.13 10.92 -10.78
C ASP A 181 -16.24 9.67 -10.73
N THR A 182 -16.06 9.09 -9.54
CA THR A 182 -15.31 7.84 -9.35
C THR A 182 -15.99 6.66 -10.04
N VAL A 183 -17.32 6.52 -9.92
CA VAL A 183 -18.09 5.48 -10.63
C VAL A 183 -17.90 5.60 -12.15
N LYS A 184 -17.97 6.81 -12.72
CA LYS A 184 -17.74 7.04 -14.16
C LYS A 184 -16.35 6.57 -14.58
N ARG A 185 -15.30 6.93 -13.82
CA ARG A 185 -13.92 6.51 -14.10
C ARG A 185 -13.75 4.99 -14.02
N ILE A 186 -14.34 4.34 -13.03
CA ILE A 186 -14.27 2.88 -12.86
C ILE A 186 -15.04 2.15 -13.97
N LYS A 187 -16.22 2.64 -14.38
CA LYS A 187 -16.97 2.07 -15.53
C LYS A 187 -16.13 2.13 -16.81
N LYS A 188 -15.48 3.26 -17.10
CA LYS A 188 -14.55 3.43 -18.23
C LYS A 188 -13.32 2.50 -18.17
N SER A 189 -13.01 1.95 -17.01
CA SER A 189 -11.90 1.00 -16.83
C SER A 189 -12.22 -0.44 -17.24
N GLY A 190 -13.42 -0.73 -17.78
CA GLY A 190 -13.77 -2.08 -18.26
C GLY A 190 -14.18 -3.05 -17.14
N ILE A 191 -14.68 -2.52 -16.03
CA ILE A 191 -15.29 -3.31 -14.95
C ILE A 191 -16.56 -4.03 -15.43
N GLY A 192 -16.91 -5.16 -14.82
CA GLY A 192 -18.10 -5.93 -15.18
C GLY A 192 -19.41 -5.18 -14.89
N LYS A 193 -20.40 -5.32 -15.78
CA LYS A 193 -21.71 -4.63 -15.69
C LYS A 193 -22.52 -4.97 -14.42
N LYS A 194 -22.32 -6.17 -13.86
CA LYS A 194 -23.04 -6.68 -12.67
C LYS A 194 -22.44 -6.21 -11.33
N VAL A 195 -21.33 -5.47 -11.36
CA VAL A 195 -20.69 -4.93 -10.17
C VAL A 195 -21.56 -3.85 -9.52
N ARG A 196 -21.74 -3.93 -8.20
CA ARG A 196 -22.53 -2.97 -7.43
C ARG A 196 -21.64 -1.84 -6.90
N PHE A 197 -22.10 -0.59 -7.00
CA PHE A 197 -21.44 0.58 -6.43
C PHE A 197 -22.20 1.08 -5.21
N ILE A 198 -21.50 1.30 -4.10
CA ILE A 198 -22.07 1.73 -2.83
C ILE A 198 -21.30 2.96 -2.35
N ARG A 199 -22.01 4.02 -1.99
CA ARG A 199 -21.41 5.20 -1.36
C ARG A 199 -21.33 4.96 0.14
N ILE A 200 -20.14 5.14 0.72
CA ILE A 200 -19.97 5.17 2.17
C ILE A 200 -20.52 6.52 2.65
N ARG A 201 -21.47 6.51 3.58
CA ARG A 201 -22.03 7.73 4.17
C ARG A 201 -21.08 8.30 5.20
#